data_AF-A0A5J5GZW7-F1
#
_entry.id   AF-A0A5J5GZW7-F1
#
_cell.length_a   1.000
_cell.length_b   1.000
_cell.length_c   1.000
_cell.angle_alpha   90.00
_cell.angle_beta   90.00
_cell.angle_gamma   90.00
#
_symmetry.space_group_name_H-M   'P 1'
#
loop_
_entity.id
_entity.type
_entity.pdbx_description
1 polymer ?
#
loop_
_entity_poly.entity_id
_entity_poly.type
_entity_poly.pdbx_seq_one_letter_code
_entity_poly.pdbx_strand_id
1 'polypeptide(L)' 'MNFEFVLDALFGKREILHAMECSICGFDEIYYIDAMTNKQIGRACKECNFVQKFDF' A
#
# COMPACT_ATOMS: atom_id res chain seq x y z
N MET A 1 -6.37 -15.92 -0.24
CA MET A 1 -5.77 -14.95 -1.18
C MET A 1 -4.63 -14.27 -0.43
N ASN A 2 -3.40 -14.28 -0.93
CA ASN A 2 -2.26 -13.73 -0.18
C ASN A 2 -2.16 -12.23 -0.48
N PHE A 3 -2.40 -11.39 0.52
CA PHE A 3 -2.34 -9.94 0.41
C PHE A 3 -0.99 -9.46 -0.15
N GLU A 4 0.11 -10.11 0.25
CA GLU A 4 1.45 -9.77 -0.25
C GLU A 4 1.60 -10.00 -1.75
N PHE A 5 0.99 -11.05 -2.32
CA PHE A 5 1.02 -11.28 -3.78
C PHE A 5 0.26 -10.17 -4.54
N VAL A 6 -0.82 -9.64 -3.97
CA VAL A 6 -1.58 -8.53 -4.58
C VAL A 6 -0.74 -7.26 -4.55
N LEU A 7 -0.08 -6.99 -3.42
CA LEU A 7 0.82 -5.85 -3.30
C LEU A 7 2.00 -5.95 -4.27
N ASP A 8 2.62 -7.12 -4.38
CA ASP A 8 3.74 -7.35 -5.32
C ASP A 8 3.31 -7.14 -6.77
N ALA A 9 2.12 -7.61 -7.14
CA ALA A 9 1.57 -7.43 -8.49
C ALA A 9 1.24 -5.97 -8.82
N LEU A 10 0.78 -5.17 -7.86
CA LEU A 10 0.35 -3.78 -8.08
C LEU A 10 1.46 -2.75 -7.93
N PHE A 11 2.30 -2.93 -6.91
CA PHE A 11 3.32 -1.97 -6.49
C PHE A 11 4.76 -2.41 -6.80
N GLY A 12 5.02 -3.70 -6.98
CA GLY A 12 6.37 -4.20 -7.18
C GLY A 12 7.29 -3.87 -5.99
N LYS A 13 8.53 -3.44 -6.29
CA LYS A 13 9.52 -3.04 -5.28
C LYS A 13 9.08 -1.75 -4.59
N ARG A 14 8.82 -1.85 -3.30
CA ARG A 14 8.24 -0.77 -2.48
C ARG A 14 8.91 -0.70 -1.12
N GLU A 15 8.89 0.48 -0.53
CA GLU A 15 9.24 0.71 0.86
C GLU A 15 8.06 1.32 1.61
N ILE A 16 8.04 1.09 2.92
CA ILE A 16 7.02 1.64 3.80
C ILE A 16 7.36 3.11 4.05
N LEU A 17 6.41 4.00 3.75
CA LEU A 17 6.54 5.42 4.04
C LEU A 17 6.02 5.73 5.45
N HIS A 18 4.77 5.37 5.73
CA HIS A 18 4.14 5.51 7.04
C HIS A 18 2.87 4.66 7.13
N ALA A 19 2.33 4.52 8.34
CA ALA A 19 1.03 3.93 8.61
C ALA A 19 0.04 5.03 9.07
N MET A 20 -1.22 4.89 8.69
CA MET A 20 -2.34 5.73 9.13
C MET A 20 -3.58 4.86 9.36
N GLU A 21 -4.61 5.43 9.98
CA GLU A 21 -5.90 4.76 10.12
C GLU A 21 -6.60 4.62 8.75
N CYS A 22 -6.96 3.39 8.40
CA CYS A 22 -7.69 3.05 7.20
C CYS A 22 -9.10 3.66 7.27
N SER A 23 -9.45 4.47 6.28
CA SER A 23 -10.76 5.14 6.23
C SER A 23 -11.94 4.18 6.01
N ILE A 24 -11.68 2.89 5.74
CA ILE A 24 -12.71 1.87 5.47
C ILE A 24 -13.04 1.05 6.72
N CYS A 25 -12.01 0.58 7.43
CA CYS A 25 -12.19 -0.35 8.55
C CYS A 25 -11.63 0.14 9.90
N GLY A 26 -10.94 1.29 9.94
CA GLY A 26 -10.36 1.83 11.18
C GLY A 26 -9.09 1.14 11.68
N PHE A 27 -8.55 0.17 10.93
CA PHE A 27 -7.27 -0.48 11.23
C PHE A 27 -6.09 0.20 10.52
N ASP A 28 -4.87 -0.30 10.69
CA ASP A 28 -3.69 0.28 10.02
C ASP A 28 -3.73 0.09 8.49
N GLU A 29 -3.56 1.21 7.79
CA GLU A 29 -3.32 1.34 6.36
C GLU A 29 -1.90 1.85 6.13
N ILE A 30 -1.15 1.14 5.31
CA ILE A 30 0.25 1.42 5.02
C ILE A 30 0.35 2.18 3.71
N TYR A 31 1.07 3.28 3.72
CA TYR A 31 1.44 4.05 2.54
C TYR A 31 2.81 3.61 2.04
N TYR A 32 2.93 3.43 0.74
CA TYR A 32 4.12 2.91 0.09
C TYR A 32 4.73 3.94 -0.87
N ILE A 33 6.06 3.91 -0.91
CA ILE A 33 6.88 4.61 -1.91
C ILE A 33 7.62 3.60 -2.79
N ASP A 34 7.89 3.99 -4.02
CA ASP A 34 8.79 3.27 -4.91
C ASP A 34 10.24 3.43 -4.42
N ALA A 35 10.92 2.31 -4.21
CA ALA A 35 12.27 2.28 -3.63
C ALA A 35 13.35 2.96 -4.51
N MET A 36 13.09 3.14 -5.81
CA MET A 36 14.05 3.72 -6.76
C MET A 36 13.84 5.22 -6.94
N THR A 37 12.59 5.67 -6.93
CA THR A 37 12.20 7.04 -7.27
C THR A 37 11.76 7.86 -6.06
N ASN A 38 11.58 7.22 -4.89
CA ASN A 38 10.99 7.81 -3.67
C ASN A 38 9.61 8.45 -3.89
N LYS A 39 8.92 8.11 -4.99
CA LYS A 39 7.58 8.60 -5.25
C LYS A 39 6.58 7.73 -4.52
N GLN A 40 5.55 8.37 -3.97
CA GLN A 40 4.40 7.65 -3.42
C GLN A 40 3.73 6.85 -4.55
N ILE A 41 3.45 5.58 -4.32
CA ILE A 41 2.88 4.69 -5.35
C ILE A 41 1.51 4.15 -4.98
N GLY A 42 1.16 4.18 -3.70
CA GLY A 42 -0.12 3.68 -3.26
C GLY A 42 -0.21 3.50 -1.76
N ARG A 43 -1.32 2.92 -1.35
CA ARG A 43 -1.62 2.55 0.03
C ARG A 43 -2.38 1.23 0.07
N ALA A 44 -2.28 0.53 1.18
CA ALA A 44 -3.05 -0.69 1.37
C ALA A 44 -3.32 -1.00 2.85
N CYS A 45 -4.45 -1.64 3.11
CA CYS A 45 -4.82 -2.14 4.43
C CYS A 45 -4.98 -3.66 4.37
N LYS A 46 -4.20 -4.37 5.19
CA LYS A 46 -4.19 -5.84 5.24
C LYS A 46 -5.47 -6.41 5.83
N GLU A 47 -6.10 -5.70 6.76
CA GLU A 47 -7.27 -6.17 7.49
C GLU A 47 -8.52 -6.22 6.61
N CYS A 48 -8.76 -5.19 5.79
CA CYS A 48 -9.89 -5.15 4.86
C CYS A 48 -9.51 -5.54 3.42
N ASN A 49 -8.24 -5.90 3.18
CA ASN A 49 -7.68 -6.18 1.85
C ASN A 49 -7.84 -5.03 0.84
N PHE A 50 -7.98 -3.79 1.33
CA PHE A 50 -8.04 -2.62 0.47
C PHE A 50 -6.66 -2.32 -0.10
N VAL A 51 -6.59 -2.06 -1.41
CA VAL A 51 -5.37 -1.63 -2.08
C VAL A 51 -5.73 -0.52 -3.07
N GLN A 52 -5.00 0.58 -3.02
CA GLN A 52 -5.15 1.70 -3.93
C GLN A 52 -3.79 2.12 -4.48
N LYS A 53 -3.67 2.08 -5.81
CA LYS A 53 -2.52 2.63 -6.52
C LYS A 53 -2.76 4.11 -6.85
N PHE A 54 -1.70 4.90 -6.74
CA PHE A 54 -1.70 6.27 -7.20
C PHE A 54 -1.02 6.33 -8.56
N ASP A 55 -1.77 6.77 -9.57
CA ASP A 55 -1.22 7.18 -10.86
C ASP A 55 -1.05 8.69 -10.82
N PHE A 56 0.19 9.16 -11.00
CA PHE A 56 0.58 10.57 -11.05
C PHE A 56 0.94 10.98 -12.47
#